data_AF-A0A818SHZ8-F1
#
_entry.id   AF-A0A818SHZ8-F1
#
_cell.length_a   1.000
_cell.length_b   1.000
_cell.length_c   1.000
_cell.angle_alpha   90.00
_cell.angle_beta   90.00
_cell.angle_gamma   90.00
#
_symmetry.space_group_name_H-M   'P 1'
#
loop_
_entity.id
_entity.type
_entity.pdbx_description
1 polymer ?
#
loop_
_entity_poly.entity_id
_entity_poly.type
_entity_poly.pdbx_seq_one_letter_code
_entity_poly.pdbx_strand_id
1 'polypeptide(L)'
;MVQSMEYFSYLQNYLFENNPSSNSSCPTSPVKWCFNDIDEYKFCIRNPTLIPLYILALSIGLYCSKKISKLPGKFPTRWLYQLTFFLYGMMMTSAGILHCFLGDPQKLSHTLQNNDTDSILLIQLLFVIIDVGLTTSIAVSFLFCGLCDINFLNPKSNCTRFLLMIHKTKTVKYELKSRKRVQFDFGFKKLISHKPQKRKLTAILVVGGIYGAVGLLLASFGAERVCKSEGPFWSQYFGPEFLWCLFSDISVAFIFLYVIRANREKEVIIKKYPVDIEKNPEKF
;
A
#
# COMPACT_ATOMS: atom_id res chain seq x y z
N MET A 1 -10.37 5.07 -14.77
CA MET A 1 -9.06 5.22 -14.10
C MET A 1 -8.49 6.63 -14.27
N VAL A 2 -8.54 7.22 -15.48
CA VAL A 2 -8.27 8.68 -15.68
C VAL A 2 -9.29 9.54 -14.91
N GLN A 3 -10.57 9.16 -14.96
CA GLN A 3 -11.67 9.86 -14.28
C GLN A 3 -11.55 9.93 -12.74
N SER A 4 -10.89 8.96 -12.08
CA SER A 4 -10.73 8.98 -10.62
C SER A 4 -9.58 9.88 -10.16
N MET A 5 -8.56 10.09 -11.01
CA MET A 5 -7.49 11.06 -10.74
C MET A 5 -7.95 12.49 -10.98
N GLU A 6 -8.71 12.74 -12.05
CA GLU A 6 -9.37 14.04 -12.26
C GLU A 6 -10.31 14.36 -11.10
N TYR A 7 -11.08 13.39 -10.60
CA TYR A 7 -11.97 13.63 -9.46
C TYR A 7 -11.24 13.93 -8.16
N PHE A 8 -10.07 13.32 -7.92
CA PHE A 8 -9.27 13.58 -6.71
C PHE A 8 -8.58 14.94 -6.78
N SER A 9 -7.97 15.28 -7.93
CA SER A 9 -7.40 16.62 -8.17
C SER A 9 -8.47 17.72 -8.21
N TYR A 10 -9.67 17.42 -8.72
CA TYR A 10 -10.82 18.33 -8.72
C TYR A 10 -11.36 18.53 -7.30
N LEU A 11 -11.47 17.46 -6.49
CA LEU A 11 -11.83 17.58 -5.08
C LEU A 11 -10.79 18.37 -4.29
N GLN A 12 -9.51 18.17 -4.57
CA GLN A 12 -8.43 18.92 -3.93
C GLN A 12 -8.49 20.41 -4.31
N ASN A 13 -8.59 20.74 -5.59
CA ASN A 13 -8.74 22.14 -6.03
C ASN A 13 -10.04 22.79 -5.53
N TYR A 14 -11.17 22.06 -5.56
CA TYR A 14 -12.46 22.57 -5.09
C TYR A 14 -12.50 22.81 -3.57
N LEU A 15 -11.74 22.03 -2.79
CA LEU A 15 -11.60 22.23 -1.34
C LEU A 15 -10.60 23.34 -1.01
N PHE A 16 -9.58 23.59 -1.84
CA PHE A 16 -8.57 24.62 -1.61
C PHE A 16 -8.95 26.01 -2.18
N GLU A 17 -9.74 26.11 -3.25
CA GLU A 17 -10.11 27.41 -3.86
C GLU A 17 -11.33 28.10 -3.22
N ASN A 18 -12.18 27.40 -2.47
CA ASN A 18 -13.45 27.95 -1.98
C ASN A 18 -13.41 28.64 -0.60
N ASN A 19 -12.23 28.94 -0.05
CA ASN A 19 -12.10 29.80 1.14
C ASN A 19 -11.45 31.14 0.78
N PRO A 20 -12.20 32.08 0.17
CA PRO A 20 -11.72 33.44 0.04
C PRO A 20 -11.67 34.08 1.43
N SER A 21 -10.56 34.72 1.75
CA SER A 21 -10.39 35.62 2.90
C SER A 21 -10.47 35.00 4.30
N SER A 22 -9.42 34.28 4.69
CA SER A 22 -8.94 34.40 6.07
C SER A 22 -7.44 34.66 6.05
N ASN A 23 -7.01 35.74 6.72
CA ASN A 23 -5.63 36.16 6.91
C ASN A 23 -4.83 35.16 7.78
N SER A 24 -5.06 33.85 7.64
CA SER A 24 -4.32 32.83 8.36
C SER A 24 -2.95 32.66 7.70
N SER A 25 -1.95 33.24 8.34
CA SER A 25 -0.51 33.21 8.05
C SER A 25 0.11 31.82 8.23
N CYS A 26 -0.54 30.79 7.68
CA CYS A 26 -0.01 29.44 7.66
C CYS A 26 0.88 29.30 6.42
N PRO A 27 2.22 29.16 6.57
CA PRO A 27 3.08 28.83 5.46
C PRO A 27 2.69 27.43 4.98
N THR A 28 1.97 27.38 3.87
CA THR A 28 1.55 26.16 3.19
C THR A 28 2.70 25.52 2.41
N SER A 29 3.88 26.15 2.37
CA SER A 29 5.06 25.57 1.74
C SER A 29 5.94 24.83 2.76
N PRO A 30 6.23 23.54 2.54
CA PRO A 30 7.16 22.79 3.34
C PRO A 30 8.57 23.40 3.29
N VAL A 31 9.38 23.13 4.32
CA VAL A 31 10.75 23.63 4.46
C VAL A 31 11.61 23.07 3.35
N LYS A 32 12.18 23.95 2.52
CA LYS A 32 13.08 23.57 1.43
C LYS A 32 14.54 23.70 1.87
N TRP A 33 15.35 22.68 1.63
CA TRP A 33 16.80 22.74 1.76
C TRP A 33 17.42 22.86 0.38
N CYS A 34 18.01 24.01 0.07
CA CYS A 34 18.66 24.25 -1.21
C CYS A 34 20.17 24.35 -1.04
N PHE A 35 20.90 23.64 -1.88
CA PHE A 35 22.34 23.68 -2.00
C PHE A 35 22.66 24.39 -3.32
N ASN A 36 23.49 25.41 -3.26
CA ASN A 36 24.03 26.06 -4.44
C ASN A 36 25.32 25.33 -4.81
N ASP A 37 25.40 24.79 -6.03
CA ASP A 37 26.63 24.24 -6.56
C ASP A 37 27.54 25.36 -7.12
N ILE A 38 28.82 25.03 -7.32
CA ILE A 38 29.86 25.94 -7.83
C ILE A 38 29.50 26.44 -9.24
N ASP A 39 28.75 25.65 -10.01
CA ASP A 39 28.30 25.93 -11.37
C ASP A 39 26.90 26.60 -11.45
N GLU A 40 26.46 27.32 -10.41
CA GLU A 40 25.15 27.98 -10.28
C GLU A 40 23.91 27.06 -10.32
N TYR A 41 24.10 25.73 -10.42
CA TYR A 41 23.00 24.78 -10.30
C TYR A 41 22.48 24.74 -8.86
N LYS A 42 21.18 25.03 -8.70
CA LYS A 42 20.50 25.01 -7.40
C LYS A 42 19.76 23.69 -7.22
N PHE A 43 20.32 22.79 -6.40
CA PHE A 43 19.65 21.56 -5.99
C PHE A 43 18.80 21.80 -4.74
N CYS A 44 17.49 21.57 -4.80
CA CYS A 44 16.59 21.77 -3.65
C CYS A 44 15.86 20.49 -3.25
N ILE A 45 15.98 20.12 -1.98
CA ILE A 45 15.13 19.14 -1.30
C ILE A 45 13.91 19.87 -0.77
N ARG A 46 12.71 19.50 -1.23
CA ARG A 46 11.47 20.22 -0.90
C ARG A 46 10.87 19.81 0.45
N ASN A 47 10.97 18.53 0.80
CA ASN A 47 10.37 17.93 2.00
C ASN A 47 11.38 17.05 2.76
N PRO A 48 12.45 17.62 3.33
CA PRO A 48 13.52 16.85 3.98
C PRO A 48 13.03 16.04 5.19
N THR A 49 11.96 16.50 5.85
CA THR A 49 11.35 15.85 7.01
C THR A 49 10.75 14.48 6.68
N LEU A 50 10.41 14.22 5.41
CA LEU A 50 9.85 12.94 4.98
C LEU A 50 10.93 11.89 4.65
N ILE A 51 12.18 12.32 4.40
CA ILE A 51 13.27 11.41 4.01
C ILE A 51 13.46 10.27 5.03
N PRO A 52 13.53 10.53 6.36
CA PRO A 52 13.66 9.45 7.34
C PRO A 52 12.49 8.47 7.32
N LEU A 53 11.26 8.94 7.08
CA LEU A 53 10.09 8.07 6.98
C LEU A 53 10.14 7.17 5.76
N TYR A 54 10.55 7.67 4.58
CA TYR A 54 10.67 6.84 3.40
C TYR A 54 11.79 5.79 3.52
N ILE A 55 12.92 6.14 4.15
CA ILE A 55 13.99 5.19 4.46
C ILE A 55 13.51 4.12 5.45
N LEU A 56 12.75 4.53 6.47
CA LEU A 56 12.15 3.63 7.44
C LEU A 56 11.16 2.67 6.76
N ALA A 57 10.27 3.18 5.92
CA ALA A 57 9.28 2.40 5.19
C ALA A 57 9.94 1.38 4.23
N LEU A 58 11.00 1.78 3.53
CA LEU A 58 11.82 0.86 2.71
C LEU A 58 12.44 -0.25 3.59
N SER A 59 13.02 0.14 4.73
CA SER A 59 13.62 -0.79 5.69
C SER A 59 12.60 -1.78 6.25
N ILE A 60 11.39 -1.31 6.60
CA ILE A 60 10.26 -2.12 7.03
C ILE A 60 9.86 -3.09 5.92
N GLY A 61 9.65 -2.62 4.68
CA GLY A 61 9.28 -3.45 3.55
C GLY A 61 10.28 -4.58 3.28
N LEU A 62 11.57 -4.25 3.23
CA LEU A 62 12.65 -5.23 3.04
C LEU A 62 12.78 -6.20 4.22
N TYR A 63 12.71 -5.70 5.45
CA TYR A 63 12.77 -6.52 6.66
C TYR A 63 11.61 -7.50 6.73
N CYS A 64 10.37 -7.02 6.54
CA CYS A 64 9.17 -7.84 6.55
C CYS A 64 9.20 -8.89 5.44
N SER A 65 9.59 -8.51 4.22
CA SER A 65 9.75 -9.42 3.10
C SER A 65 10.76 -10.54 3.40
N LYS A 66 11.97 -10.18 3.88
CA LYS A 66 13.01 -11.13 4.27
C LYS A 66 12.61 -12.01 5.44
N LYS A 67 11.83 -11.50 6.40
CA LYS A 67 11.38 -12.28 7.55
C LYS A 67 10.27 -13.25 7.18
N ILE A 68 9.36 -12.86 6.27
CA ILE A 68 8.31 -13.73 5.74
C ILE A 68 8.89 -14.89 4.92
N SER A 69 9.93 -14.63 4.12
CA SER A 69 10.58 -15.69 3.32
C SER A 69 11.20 -16.78 4.20
N LYS A 70 11.62 -16.44 5.42
CA LYS A 70 12.19 -17.35 6.42
C LYS A 70 11.17 -18.03 7.33
N LEU A 71 9.87 -17.74 7.21
CA LEU A 71 8.87 -18.36 8.06
C LEU A 71 8.77 -19.88 7.78
N PRO A 72 8.74 -20.75 8.81
CA PRO A 72 8.56 -22.18 8.63
C PRO A 72 7.13 -22.51 8.15
N GLY A 73 6.96 -23.69 7.55
CA GLY A 73 5.68 -24.18 7.02
C GLY A 73 5.50 -23.95 5.52
N LYS A 74 4.35 -24.36 4.97
CA LYS A 74 3.93 -24.06 3.58
C LYS A 74 2.57 -23.36 3.64
N PHE A 75 2.54 -22.04 3.58
CA PHE A 75 1.30 -21.30 3.33
C PHE A 75 1.27 -20.82 1.88
N PRO A 76 0.17 -21.06 1.15
CA PRO A 76 0.11 -20.84 -0.30
C PRO A 76 0.28 -19.36 -0.69
N THR A 77 -0.02 -18.43 0.23
CA THR A 77 0.05 -16.98 0.04
C THR A 77 1.41 -16.37 0.45
N ARG A 78 2.40 -17.17 0.88
CA ARG A 78 3.71 -16.66 1.36
C ARG A 78 4.41 -15.76 0.38
N TRP A 79 4.56 -16.27 -0.84
CA TRP A 79 5.26 -15.55 -1.89
C TRP A 79 4.56 -14.23 -2.20
N LEU A 80 3.22 -14.21 -2.20
CA LEU A 80 2.46 -13.01 -2.46
C LEU A 80 2.64 -11.98 -1.35
N TYR A 81 2.55 -12.35 -0.07
CA TYR A 81 2.88 -11.42 1.03
C TYR A 81 4.31 -10.89 0.93
N GLN A 82 5.29 -11.76 0.68
CA GLN A 82 6.69 -11.37 0.53
C GLN A 82 6.87 -10.31 -0.57
N LEU A 83 6.23 -10.53 -1.73
CA LEU A 83 6.23 -9.59 -2.84
C LEU A 83 5.51 -8.29 -2.48
N THR A 84 4.35 -8.35 -1.81
CA THR A 84 3.58 -7.17 -1.42
C THR A 84 4.36 -6.28 -0.45
N PHE A 85 5.03 -6.82 0.56
CA PHE A 85 5.88 -6.04 1.47
C PHE A 85 7.10 -5.44 0.76
N PHE A 86 7.68 -6.16 -0.20
CA PHE A 86 8.77 -5.64 -1.02
C PHE A 86 8.30 -4.47 -1.91
N LEU A 87 7.17 -4.63 -2.59
CA LEU A 87 6.57 -3.60 -3.45
C LEU A 87 6.18 -2.36 -2.64
N TYR A 88 5.70 -2.54 -1.40
CA TYR A 88 5.44 -1.42 -0.49
C TYR A 88 6.70 -0.59 -0.21
N GLY A 89 7.84 -1.21 0.08
CA GLY A 89 9.10 -0.48 0.27
C GLY A 89 9.55 0.28 -0.99
N MET A 90 9.38 -0.35 -2.17
CA MET A 90 9.68 0.28 -3.46
C MET A 90 8.77 1.47 -3.74
N MET A 91 7.47 1.33 -3.48
CA MET A 91 6.46 2.38 -3.63
C MET A 91 6.79 3.58 -2.73
N MET A 92 7.08 3.35 -1.45
CA MET A 92 7.45 4.44 -0.52
C MET A 92 8.74 5.14 -0.94
N THR A 93 9.71 4.41 -1.51
CA THR A 93 10.93 5.02 -2.06
C THR A 93 10.62 5.89 -3.28
N SER A 94 9.74 5.42 -4.19
CA SER A 94 9.26 6.18 -5.35
C SER A 94 8.53 7.45 -4.93
N ALA A 95 7.61 7.35 -3.96
CA ALA A 95 6.92 8.50 -3.38
C ALA A 95 7.91 9.48 -2.74
N GLY A 96 8.93 8.98 -2.04
CA GLY A 96 10.01 9.81 -1.50
C GLY A 96 10.78 10.58 -2.57
N ILE A 97 11.06 9.94 -3.71
CA ILE A 97 11.70 10.63 -4.83
C ILE A 97 10.81 11.76 -5.35
N LEU A 98 9.53 11.47 -5.55
CA LEU A 98 8.54 12.42 -6.04
C LEU A 98 8.37 13.60 -5.08
N HIS A 99 8.10 13.36 -3.80
CA HIS A 99 7.80 14.42 -2.83
C HIS A 99 9.04 15.18 -2.36
N CYS A 100 10.20 14.53 -2.21
CA CYS A 100 11.39 15.19 -1.68
C CYS A 100 12.20 15.93 -2.75
N PHE A 101 12.25 15.43 -4.00
CA PHE A 101 13.15 15.98 -5.02
C PHE A 101 12.41 16.61 -6.21
N LEU A 102 11.40 15.94 -6.78
CA LEU A 102 10.66 16.46 -7.94
C LEU A 102 9.62 17.52 -7.53
N GLY A 103 8.97 17.30 -6.39
CA GLY A 103 7.93 18.11 -5.80
C GLY A 103 6.61 18.15 -6.54
N ASP A 104 5.72 19.02 -6.05
CA ASP A 104 4.33 19.09 -6.48
C ASP A 104 4.19 19.61 -7.93
N PRO A 105 3.62 18.81 -8.86
CA PRO A 105 3.47 19.17 -10.27
C PRO A 105 2.62 20.44 -10.47
N GLN A 106 1.62 20.67 -9.62
CA GLN A 106 0.73 21.84 -9.72
C GLN A 106 1.45 23.17 -9.50
N LYS A 107 2.52 23.19 -8.68
CA LYS A 107 3.32 24.40 -8.45
C LYS A 107 4.38 24.61 -9.52
N LEU A 108 4.74 23.55 -10.27
CA LEU A 108 5.75 23.61 -11.32
C LEU A 108 5.19 24.19 -12.62
N SER A 109 3.92 23.94 -12.93
CA SER A 109 3.22 24.47 -14.12
C SER A 109 3.18 26.00 -14.19
N HIS A 110 3.16 26.68 -13.03
CA HIS A 110 3.14 28.15 -12.98
C HIS A 110 4.53 28.80 -13.10
N THR A 111 5.62 28.06 -12.92
CA THR A 111 6.96 28.66 -12.77
C THR A 111 7.84 28.50 -14.01
N LEU A 112 7.49 27.62 -14.96
CA LEU A 112 8.26 27.43 -16.18
C LEU A 112 7.36 27.55 -17.40
N GLN A 113 7.43 28.70 -18.06
CA GLN A 113 6.82 28.99 -19.36
C GLN A 113 7.87 28.93 -20.49
N ASN A 114 8.91 28.09 -20.32
CA ASN A 114 10.02 27.92 -21.26
C ASN A 114 10.10 26.46 -21.71
N ASN A 115 10.37 26.26 -23.00
CA ASN A 115 10.19 25.05 -23.83
C ASN A 115 10.79 23.70 -23.34
N ASP A 116 11.44 23.60 -22.19
CA ASP A 116 12.01 22.35 -21.63
C ASP A 116 11.05 21.59 -20.68
N THR A 117 9.81 22.06 -20.54
CA THR A 117 8.83 21.58 -19.55
C THR A 117 8.25 20.19 -19.81
N ASP A 118 8.19 19.77 -21.08
CA ASP A 118 7.41 18.59 -21.47
C ASP A 118 8.02 17.31 -20.90
N SER A 119 9.35 17.24 -20.82
CA SER A 119 10.07 16.08 -20.30
C SER A 119 9.86 15.88 -18.80
N ILE A 120 9.87 16.97 -18.02
CA ILE A 120 9.71 16.91 -16.56
C ILE A 120 8.28 16.51 -16.18
N LEU A 121 7.30 17.05 -16.88
CA LEU A 121 5.89 16.73 -16.66
C LEU A 121 5.61 15.27 -16.99
N LEU A 122 6.18 14.74 -18.08
CA LEU A 122 6.05 13.33 -18.45
C LEU A 122 6.66 12.40 -17.39
N ILE A 123 7.85 12.73 -16.87
CA ILE A 123 8.51 11.97 -15.80
C ILE A 123 7.63 11.98 -14.54
N GLN A 124 7.15 13.15 -14.10
CA GLN A 124 6.28 13.25 -12.93
C GLN A 124 4.98 12.45 -13.10
N LEU A 125 4.32 12.56 -14.26
CA LEU A 125 3.12 11.79 -14.57
C LEU A 125 3.38 10.29 -14.51
N LEU A 126 4.53 9.83 -15.03
CA LEU A 126 4.95 8.43 -14.97
C LEU A 126 5.14 7.96 -13.52
N PHE A 127 5.81 8.74 -12.68
CA PHE A 127 5.97 8.41 -11.25
C PHE A 127 4.63 8.34 -10.52
N VAL A 128 3.72 9.28 -10.79
CA VAL A 128 2.39 9.30 -10.17
C VAL A 128 1.55 8.08 -10.60
N ILE A 129 1.56 7.73 -11.89
CA ILE A 129 0.85 6.55 -12.40
C ILE A 129 1.40 5.27 -11.76
N ILE A 130 2.73 5.17 -11.67
CA ILE A 130 3.40 4.03 -11.02
C ILE A 130 3.01 3.95 -9.54
N ASP A 131 3.02 5.07 -8.82
CA ASP A 131 2.73 5.11 -7.38
C ASP A 131 1.29 4.72 -7.07
N VAL A 132 0.32 5.28 -7.78
CA VAL A 132 -1.12 4.94 -7.63
C VAL A 132 -1.37 3.48 -8.04
N GLY A 133 -0.76 3.03 -9.14
CA GLY A 133 -0.86 1.66 -9.61
C GLY A 133 -0.28 0.65 -8.62
N LEU A 134 0.87 0.95 -8.02
CA LEU A 134 1.49 0.12 -6.99
C LEU A 134 0.65 0.11 -5.71
N THR A 135 0.18 1.27 -5.24
CA THR A 135 -0.63 1.39 -4.01
C THR A 135 -1.88 0.52 -4.09
N THR A 136 -2.63 0.63 -5.18
CA THR A 136 -3.85 -0.17 -5.40
C THR A 136 -3.54 -1.66 -5.51
N SER A 137 -2.47 -2.03 -6.21
CA SER A 137 -2.02 -3.43 -6.33
C SER A 137 -1.61 -4.02 -4.98
N ILE A 138 -0.93 -3.25 -4.14
CA ILE A 138 -0.52 -3.63 -2.78
C ILE A 138 -1.75 -3.86 -1.90
N ALA A 139 -2.70 -2.92 -1.90
CA ALA A 139 -3.93 -3.03 -1.12
C ALA A 139 -4.77 -4.25 -1.52
N VAL A 140 -4.97 -4.47 -2.83
CA VAL A 140 -5.68 -5.65 -3.36
C VAL A 140 -4.94 -6.94 -3.01
N SER A 141 -3.61 -6.95 -3.07
CA SER A 141 -2.81 -8.13 -2.71
C SER A 141 -2.95 -8.49 -1.24
N PHE A 142 -2.90 -7.51 -0.32
CA PHE A 142 -3.12 -7.76 1.11
C PHE A 142 -4.54 -8.25 1.39
N LEU A 143 -5.55 -7.63 0.79
CA LEU A 143 -6.95 -8.07 0.92
C LEU A 143 -7.11 -9.51 0.43
N PHE A 144 -6.59 -9.81 -0.76
CA PHE A 144 -6.63 -11.14 -1.35
C PHE A 144 -5.98 -12.18 -0.44
N CYS A 145 -4.76 -11.91 0.05
CA CYS A 145 -4.07 -12.81 0.96
C CYS A 145 -4.85 -13.03 2.26
N GLY A 146 -5.42 -11.96 2.82
CA GLY A 146 -6.28 -12.03 4.01
C GLY A 146 -7.52 -12.89 3.79
N LEU A 147 -8.21 -12.73 2.66
CA LEU A 147 -9.36 -13.56 2.27
C LEU A 147 -8.99 -15.03 2.07
N CYS A 148 -7.80 -15.31 1.53
CA CYS A 148 -7.28 -16.67 1.43
C CYS A 148 -6.98 -17.27 2.82
N ASP A 149 -6.44 -16.49 3.75
CA ASP A 149 -6.09 -16.97 5.08
C ASP A 149 -7.31 -17.33 5.94
N ILE A 150 -8.43 -16.64 5.75
CA ILE A 150 -9.70 -16.99 6.42
C ILE A 150 -10.45 -18.13 5.73
N ASN A 151 -9.88 -18.71 4.67
CA ASN A 151 -10.49 -19.71 3.77
C ASN A 151 -11.76 -19.20 3.06
N PHE A 152 -11.90 -17.90 2.85
CA PHE A 152 -12.98 -17.33 2.04
C PHE A 152 -12.71 -17.55 0.54
N LEU A 153 -11.46 -17.33 0.12
CA LEU A 153 -10.99 -17.68 -1.22
C LEU A 153 -10.06 -18.88 -1.16
N ASN A 154 -10.29 -19.88 -2.02
CA ASN A 154 -9.36 -20.99 -2.15
C ASN A 154 -8.22 -20.62 -3.12
N PRO A 155 -6.96 -20.47 -2.67
CA PRO A 155 -5.85 -20.08 -3.53
C PRO A 155 -5.53 -21.13 -4.62
N LYS A 156 -5.99 -22.37 -4.45
CA LYS A 156 -5.82 -23.44 -5.44
C LYS A 156 -6.89 -23.41 -6.55
N SER A 157 -7.97 -22.64 -6.38
CA SER A 157 -9.02 -22.59 -7.40
C SER A 157 -8.53 -21.88 -8.66
N ASN A 158 -8.93 -22.37 -9.83
CA ASN A 158 -8.58 -21.76 -11.12
C ASN A 158 -9.13 -20.34 -11.26
N CYS A 159 -10.28 -20.04 -10.66
CA CYS A 159 -10.86 -18.69 -10.63
C CYS A 159 -9.95 -17.71 -9.87
N THR A 160 -9.40 -18.17 -8.75
CA THR A 160 -8.45 -17.41 -7.93
C THR A 160 -7.12 -17.19 -8.66
N ARG A 161 -6.64 -18.20 -9.40
CA ARG A 161 -5.48 -18.06 -10.28
C ARG A 161 -5.74 -17.10 -11.44
N PHE A 162 -6.95 -17.08 -12.00
CA PHE A 162 -7.35 -16.12 -13.03
C PHE A 162 -7.35 -14.68 -12.49
N LEU A 163 -7.86 -14.45 -11.28
CA LEU A 163 -7.79 -13.13 -10.63
C LEU A 163 -6.34 -12.66 -10.44
N LEU A 164 -5.41 -13.57 -10.08
CA LEU A 164 -3.98 -13.27 -10.01
C LEU A 164 -3.32 -13.11 -11.40
N MET A 165 -3.83 -13.79 -12.43
CA MET A 165 -3.29 -13.76 -13.81
C MET A 165 -3.90 -12.68 -14.71
N ILE A 166 -5.01 -12.04 -14.34
CA ILE A 166 -5.52 -10.84 -15.06
C ILE A 166 -4.52 -9.67 -14.94
N HIS A 167 -3.63 -9.67 -13.93
CA HIS A 167 -2.48 -8.76 -13.88
C HIS A 167 -1.29 -9.20 -14.77
N LYS A 168 -1.31 -10.46 -15.26
CA LYS A 168 -0.39 -11.02 -16.26
C LYS A 168 -1.03 -10.92 -17.65
N THR A 169 -1.40 -9.73 -18.08
CA THR A 169 -1.97 -9.59 -19.42
C THR A 169 -0.93 -9.87 -20.51
N LYS A 170 -1.35 -10.82 -21.37
CA LYS A 170 -0.83 -11.20 -22.69
C LYS A 170 0.39 -12.11 -22.72
N THR A 171 0.14 -13.41 -22.82
CA THR A 171 0.30 -14.18 -24.08
C THR A 171 0.06 -15.65 -23.81
N VAL A 172 -1.20 -16.08 -23.78
CA VAL A 172 -1.49 -17.48 -24.11
C VAL A 172 -2.77 -17.53 -24.94
N LYS A 173 -2.60 -17.80 -26.24
CA LYS A 173 -3.66 -18.32 -27.10
C LYS A 173 -4.07 -19.68 -26.51
N TYR A 174 -5.19 -19.74 -25.81
CA TYR A 174 -5.82 -21.02 -25.51
C TYR A 174 -6.89 -21.27 -26.57
N GLU A 175 -6.62 -22.25 -27.44
CA GLU A 175 -7.60 -22.95 -28.25
C GLU A 175 -8.67 -23.53 -27.32
N LEU A 176 -9.88 -22.99 -27.43
CA LEU A 176 -11.04 -23.39 -26.65
C LEU A 176 -11.66 -24.65 -27.26
N LYS A 177 -11.08 -25.82 -26.97
CA LYS A 177 -11.73 -27.10 -27.29
C LYS A 177 -12.74 -27.43 -26.18
N SER A 178 -13.99 -27.09 -26.45
CA SER A 178 -15.24 -27.55 -25.82
C SER A 178 -15.09 -28.79 -24.94
N ARG A 179 -15.30 -28.64 -23.61
CA ARG A 179 -15.90 -29.70 -22.78
C ARG A 179 -16.34 -29.22 -21.38
N LYS A 180 -17.61 -29.51 -21.11
CA LYS A 180 -18.32 -29.66 -19.83
C LYS A 180 -18.48 -28.42 -18.93
N ARG A 181 -19.75 -28.02 -18.75
CA ARG A 181 -20.24 -27.17 -17.67
C ARG A 181 -19.73 -27.70 -16.33
N VAL A 182 -18.75 -27.00 -15.75
CA VAL A 182 -18.41 -27.15 -14.34
C VAL A 182 -19.50 -26.42 -13.57
N GLN A 183 -20.42 -27.18 -12.98
CA GLN A 183 -21.43 -26.64 -12.08
C GLN A 183 -20.70 -26.21 -10.80
N PHE A 184 -20.58 -24.91 -10.59
CA PHE A 184 -19.98 -24.33 -9.38
C PHE A 184 -20.98 -24.48 -8.24
N ASP A 185 -20.89 -25.61 -7.54
CA ASP A 185 -21.62 -25.79 -6.29
C ASP A 185 -20.81 -25.10 -5.18
N PHE A 186 -21.14 -23.82 -4.91
CA PHE A 186 -20.65 -23.09 -3.75
C PHE A 186 -21.29 -23.68 -2.48
N GLY A 187 -20.82 -24.85 -2.07
CA GLY A 187 -21.22 -25.53 -0.85
C GLY A 187 -20.78 -24.76 0.40
N PHE A 188 -21.46 -23.65 0.71
CA PHE A 188 -21.23 -22.78 1.87
C PHE A 188 -21.67 -23.40 3.21
N LYS A 189 -22.21 -24.62 3.22
CA LYS A 189 -23.03 -25.14 4.34
C LYS A 189 -22.28 -25.74 5.55
N LYS A 190 -20.94 -25.64 5.65
CA LYS A 190 -20.24 -26.25 6.81
C LYS A 190 -19.01 -25.48 7.32
N LEU A 191 -19.16 -24.18 7.58
CA LEU A 191 -18.04 -23.31 8.02
C LEU A 191 -18.22 -22.66 9.42
N ILE A 192 -19.12 -23.18 10.27
CA ILE A 192 -19.54 -22.47 11.50
C ILE A 192 -18.98 -23.04 12.83
N SER A 193 -18.18 -24.11 12.85
CA SER A 193 -17.79 -24.76 14.12
C SER A 193 -16.32 -24.58 14.61
N HIS A 194 -15.63 -23.49 14.27
CA HIS A 194 -14.35 -23.10 14.92
C HIS A 194 -14.39 -21.62 15.32
N LYS A 195 -14.99 -21.30 16.48
CA LYS A 195 -15.54 -19.96 16.77
C LYS A 195 -14.71 -18.93 17.57
N PRO A 196 -13.72 -19.26 18.43
CA PRO A 196 -13.04 -18.20 19.19
C PRO A 196 -11.76 -17.64 18.53
N GLN A 197 -10.99 -18.48 17.82
CA GLN A 197 -9.63 -18.13 17.42
C GLN A 197 -9.56 -17.26 16.16
N LYS A 198 -10.45 -17.51 15.18
CA LYS A 198 -10.57 -16.68 13.96
C LYS A 198 -10.87 -15.21 14.27
N ARG A 199 -11.60 -14.91 15.36
CA ARG A 199 -11.97 -13.54 15.74
C ARG A 199 -10.76 -12.66 16.06
N LYS A 200 -9.73 -13.21 16.71
CA LYS A 200 -8.52 -12.46 17.10
C LYS A 200 -7.68 -12.06 15.89
N LEU A 201 -7.61 -12.92 14.87
CA LEU A 201 -6.83 -12.66 13.66
C LEU A 201 -7.50 -11.58 12.79
N THR A 202 -8.82 -11.66 12.62
CA THR A 202 -9.61 -10.64 11.91
C THR A 202 -9.50 -9.27 12.59
N ALA A 203 -9.45 -9.21 13.92
CA ALA A 203 -9.30 -7.94 14.64
C ALA A 203 -8.01 -7.20 14.27
N ILE A 204 -6.88 -7.91 14.07
CA ILE A 204 -5.60 -7.27 13.68
C ILE A 204 -5.70 -6.64 12.28
N LEU A 205 -6.34 -7.33 11.33
CA LEU A 205 -6.57 -6.78 9.99
C LEU A 205 -7.50 -5.57 10.02
N VAL A 206 -8.57 -5.63 10.80
CA VAL A 206 -9.51 -4.51 10.95
C VAL A 206 -8.81 -3.30 11.54
N VAL A 207 -8.00 -3.49 12.59
CA VAL A 207 -7.20 -2.41 13.19
C VAL A 207 -6.22 -1.82 12.17
N GLY A 208 -5.51 -2.66 11.41
CA GLY A 208 -4.62 -2.18 10.34
C GLY A 208 -5.37 -1.39 9.25
N GLY A 209 -6.55 -1.84 8.84
CA GLY A 209 -7.40 -1.12 7.89
C GLY A 209 -7.91 0.22 8.43
N ILE A 210 -8.28 0.29 9.71
CA ILE A 210 -8.69 1.53 10.38
C ILE A 210 -7.52 2.53 10.41
N TYR A 211 -6.31 2.10 10.77
CA TYR A 211 -5.14 2.99 10.76
C TYR A 211 -4.86 3.55 9.35
N GLY A 212 -5.00 2.74 8.30
CA GLY A 212 -4.88 3.21 6.93
C GLY A 212 -5.95 4.24 6.55
N ALA A 213 -7.21 3.99 6.92
CA ALA A 213 -8.31 4.91 6.68
C ALA A 213 -8.18 6.23 7.47
N VAL A 214 -7.74 6.15 8.73
CA VAL A 214 -7.45 7.32 9.57
C VAL A 214 -6.30 8.13 9.00
N GLY A 215 -5.23 7.46 8.53
CA GLY A 215 -4.15 8.12 7.81
C GLY A 215 -4.66 8.91 6.61
N LEU A 216 -5.57 8.32 5.81
CA LEU A 216 -6.17 9.00 4.64
C LEU A 216 -6.97 10.22 5.07
N LEU A 217 -7.83 10.05 6.07
CA LEU A 217 -8.68 11.14 6.55
C LEU A 217 -7.84 12.28 7.14
N LEU A 218 -6.78 11.97 7.88
CA LEU A 218 -5.87 12.98 8.41
C LEU A 218 -5.05 13.66 7.31
N ALA A 219 -4.64 12.93 6.27
CA ALA A 219 -3.98 13.53 5.12
C ALA A 219 -4.91 14.52 4.38
N SER A 220 -6.19 14.14 4.19
CA SER A 220 -7.16 14.96 3.46
C SER A 220 -7.70 16.14 4.26
N PHE A 221 -7.96 15.97 5.57
CA PHE A 221 -8.67 16.97 6.40
C PHE A 221 -7.83 17.53 7.54
N GLY A 222 -6.72 16.87 7.90
CA GLY A 222 -5.90 17.23 9.06
C GLY A 222 -4.98 18.42 8.81
N ALA A 223 -4.54 18.65 7.57
CA ALA A 223 -3.57 19.70 7.23
C ALA A 223 -4.00 21.09 7.72
N GLU A 224 -5.27 21.46 7.48
CA GLU A 224 -5.81 22.76 7.86
C GLU A 224 -5.97 22.89 9.39
N ARG A 225 -6.29 21.79 10.08
CA ARG A 225 -6.46 21.78 11.53
C ARG A 225 -5.14 21.80 12.28
N VAL A 226 -4.13 21.06 11.82
CA VAL A 226 -2.80 21.08 12.43
C VAL A 226 -2.21 22.48 12.36
N CYS A 227 -2.34 23.16 11.21
CA CYS A 227 -1.84 24.52 11.10
C CYS A 227 -2.60 25.53 11.99
N LYS A 228 -3.92 25.37 12.12
CA LYS A 228 -4.74 26.22 13.00
C LYS A 228 -4.47 26.01 14.50
N SER A 229 -4.05 24.82 14.92
CA SER A 229 -3.92 24.44 16.35
C SER A 229 -2.48 24.52 16.87
N GLU A 230 -1.53 23.93 16.16
CA GLU A 230 -0.12 23.86 16.56
C GLU A 230 0.71 25.00 15.97
N GLY A 231 0.11 25.80 15.10
CA GLY A 231 0.75 26.93 14.45
C GLY A 231 1.67 26.54 13.27
N PRO A 232 2.26 27.57 12.63
CA PRO A 232 2.95 27.44 11.35
C PRO A 232 4.28 26.68 11.42
N PHE A 233 4.87 26.57 12.61
CA PHE A 233 6.14 25.88 12.82
C PHE A 233 5.95 24.36 12.78
N TRP A 234 5.03 23.84 13.60
CA TRP A 234 4.78 22.40 13.69
C TRP A 234 4.11 21.83 12.44
N SER A 235 3.30 22.63 11.74
CA SER A 235 2.69 22.21 10.46
C SER A 235 3.69 21.88 9.37
N GLN A 236 4.93 22.40 9.45
CA GLN A 236 6.01 22.07 8.52
C GLN A 236 6.63 20.69 8.78
N TYR A 237 6.54 20.19 10.02
CA TYR A 237 7.07 18.88 10.42
C TYR A 237 6.00 17.80 10.41
N PHE A 238 4.79 18.12 10.87
CA PHE A 238 3.63 17.22 10.94
C PHE A 238 2.61 17.52 9.83
N GLY A 239 3.11 17.62 8.60
CA GLY A 239 2.27 17.78 7.42
C GLY A 239 1.36 16.57 7.16
N PRO A 240 0.33 16.73 6.32
CA PRO A 240 -0.56 15.62 5.94
C PRO A 240 0.21 14.44 5.32
N GLU A 241 1.26 14.70 4.56
CA GLU A 241 2.12 13.66 3.96
C GLU A 241 2.92 12.90 5.02
N PHE A 242 3.39 13.59 6.06
CA PHE A 242 4.08 12.97 7.18
C PHE A 242 3.15 12.00 7.91
N LEU A 243 1.94 12.47 8.25
CA LEU A 243 0.93 11.65 8.91
C LEU A 243 0.53 10.46 8.04
N TRP A 244 0.30 10.68 6.74
CA TRP A 244 0.02 9.62 5.78
C TRP A 244 1.10 8.53 5.80
N CYS A 245 2.36 8.92 5.68
CA CYS A 245 3.49 7.98 5.70
C CYS A 245 3.56 7.23 7.03
N LEU A 246 3.48 7.94 8.15
CA LEU A 246 3.52 7.33 9.49
C LEU A 246 2.38 6.29 9.69
N PHE A 247 1.15 6.64 9.34
CA PHE A 247 0.00 5.74 9.49
C PHE A 247 0.06 4.56 8.50
N SER A 248 0.63 4.77 7.31
CA SER A 248 0.91 3.69 6.36
C SER A 248 1.88 2.67 6.95
N ASP A 249 2.99 3.12 7.56
CA ASP A 249 3.99 2.27 8.20
C ASP A 249 3.39 1.49 9.38
N ILE A 250 2.58 2.14 10.22
CA ILE A 250 1.87 1.50 11.33
C ILE A 250 0.92 0.41 10.81
N SER A 251 0.16 0.70 9.75
CA SER A 251 -0.77 -0.25 9.13
C SER A 251 -0.03 -1.48 8.61
N VAL A 252 1.11 -1.29 7.94
CA VAL A 252 1.96 -2.35 7.42
C VAL A 252 2.55 -3.19 8.55
N ALA A 253 2.95 -2.56 9.67
CA ALA A 253 3.41 -3.28 10.86
C ALA A 253 2.30 -4.19 11.44
N PHE A 254 1.05 -3.73 11.50
CA PHE A 254 -0.08 -4.57 11.94
C PHE A 254 -0.33 -5.74 10.99
N ILE A 255 -0.29 -5.51 9.67
CA ILE A 255 -0.43 -6.57 8.68
C ILE A 255 0.71 -7.59 8.83
N PHE A 256 1.94 -7.14 9.10
CA PHE A 256 3.06 -8.03 9.35
C PHE A 256 2.87 -8.89 10.60
N LEU A 257 2.41 -8.29 11.70
CA LEU A 257 2.07 -9.02 12.92
C LEU A 257 0.95 -10.05 12.67
N TYR A 258 -0.05 -9.70 11.87
CA TYR A 258 -1.07 -10.62 11.41
C TYR A 258 -0.47 -11.82 10.70
N VAL A 259 0.42 -11.61 9.71
CA VAL A 259 1.05 -12.70 8.94
C VAL A 259 1.86 -13.65 9.85
N ILE A 260 2.65 -13.10 10.77
CA ILE A 260 3.42 -13.91 11.74
C ILE A 260 2.47 -14.77 12.57
N ARG A 261 1.40 -14.16 13.11
CA ARG A 261 0.45 -14.86 13.98
C ARG A 261 -0.32 -15.94 13.24
N ALA A 262 -0.78 -15.64 12.03
CA ALA A 262 -1.46 -16.58 11.15
C ALA A 262 -0.59 -17.80 10.84
N ASN A 263 0.72 -17.60 10.62
CA ASN A 263 1.65 -18.68 10.37
C ASN A 263 1.87 -19.56 11.60
N ARG A 264 2.05 -18.96 12.79
CA ARG A 264 2.22 -19.71 14.05
C ARG A 264 1.01 -20.58 14.37
N GLU A 265 -0.20 -20.06 14.17
CA GLU A 265 -1.42 -20.82 14.43
C GLU A 265 -1.55 -22.05 13.50
N LYS A 266 -1.15 -21.93 12.23
CA LYS A 266 -1.12 -23.07 11.29
C LYS A 266 -0.09 -24.13 11.71
N GLU A 267 1.08 -23.71 12.22
CA GLU A 267 2.12 -24.64 12.69
C GLU A 267 1.66 -25.46 13.92
N VAL A 268 0.99 -24.81 14.88
CA VAL A 268 0.46 -25.49 16.08
C VAL A 268 -0.59 -26.54 15.70
N ILE A 269 -1.44 -26.26 14.72
CA ILE A 269 -2.44 -27.22 14.24
C ILE A 269 -1.77 -28.45 13.62
N ILE A 270 -0.72 -28.27 12.80
CA ILE A 270 0.02 -29.38 12.18
C ILE A 270 0.70 -30.24 13.27
N LYS A 271 1.30 -29.63 14.29
CA LYS A 271 1.94 -30.36 15.40
C LYS A 271 0.95 -31.10 16.30
N LYS A 272 -0.27 -30.58 16.47
CA LYS A 272 -1.29 -31.20 17.35
C LYS A 272 -1.95 -32.43 16.73
N TYR A 273 -1.96 -32.52 15.40
CA TYR A 273 -2.41 -33.70 14.67
C TYR A 273 -1.23 -34.25 13.87
N PRO A 274 -0.23 -34.87 14.53
CA PRO A 274 0.71 -35.69 13.78
C PRO A 274 -0.15 -36.70 13.05
N VAL A 275 -0.15 -36.64 11.72
CA VAL A 275 -0.70 -37.73 10.92
C VAL A 275 0.16 -38.93 11.36
N ASP A 276 -0.43 -39.86 12.11
CA ASP A 276 0.17 -41.17 12.38
C ASP A 276 0.30 -41.85 11.01
N ILE A 277 1.35 -41.51 10.26
CA ILE A 277 1.66 -42.09 8.94
C ILE A 277 1.82 -43.61 9.10
N GLU A 278 2.22 -44.06 10.30
CA GLU A 278 2.31 -45.47 10.66
C GLU A 278 0.96 -46.20 10.73
N LYS A 279 -0.17 -45.50 10.91
CA LYS A 279 -1.49 -46.15 11.06
C LYS A 279 -2.29 -46.31 9.77
N ASN A 280 -1.88 -45.71 8.65
CA ASN A 280 -2.54 -45.87 7.36
C ASN A 280 -1.56 -45.69 6.19
N PRO A 281 -0.67 -46.67 5.94
CA PRO A 281 0.25 -46.62 4.80
C PRO A 281 -0.45 -46.71 3.44
N GLU A 282 -1.70 -47.20 3.38
CA GLU A 282 -2.39 -47.51 2.12
C GLU A 282 -3.14 -46.32 1.48
N LYS A 283 -3.12 -45.13 2.08
CA LYS A 283 -3.89 -43.97 1.60
C LYS A 283 -3.10 -42.89 0.85
N PHE A 284 -1.82 -43.13 0.58
CA PHE A 284 -0.94 -42.20 -0.14
C PHE A 284 -0.20 -42.87 -1.30
#